data_AF-A0A7V3Y0D8-F1
#
_entry.id   AF-A0A7V3Y0D8-F1
#
_cell.length_a   1.000
_cell.length_b   1.000
_cell.length_c   1.000
_cell.angle_alpha   90.00
_cell.angle_beta   90.00
_cell.angle_gamma   90.00
#
_symmetry.space_group_name_H-M   'P 1'
#
loop_
_entity.id
_entity.type
_entity.pdbx_description
1 polymer ?
#
loop_
_entity_poly.entity_id
_entity_poly.type
_entity_poly.pdbx_seq_one_letter_code
_entity_poly.pdbx_strand_id
1 'polypeptide(L)'
;MMITSEQLKRMGLFIILLVVLLLYNAYSKLYFNWYGIDIIVRSYSFLFSFLCIFNYTHIDLKSYKSLYLSRYPRYANLIIFFESRIIPFLLIYFIATLHTIIDNINNSGWPYTAYIGILDGRYTNIIFYSLILFAVLRYRIKPSIAIPLFIGGSIAFYIVDKLIYTNLTAGPAIVFVKLVKLTLLTGALVFEYFHLNFTQLLVIAIVSAGILFSGTIGTYIFMYSFVQQDHIKKEIQFKLLRWGIPFKINELKQYVLTKRQYKDYQLFIMYSSALNLPINFTDEEWNRLLFSENIQMADEVASVLLKKSIAIPFDAMIDYAYSMSLKQNEKLQSCSHLARLAARFADGNEKTIITTFEKGNISLKIWMMSVMGFHKK
;
A
#
# COMPACT_ATOMS: atom_id res chain seq x y z
N MET A 1 6.14 -1.69 35.89
CA MET A 1 7.08 -2.05 34.82
C MET A 1 8.45 -1.50 35.16
N MET A 2 9.29 -2.33 35.79
CA MET A 2 10.59 -1.90 36.33
C MET A 2 11.65 -1.83 35.24
N ILE A 3 11.65 -2.81 34.32
CA ILE A 3 12.59 -2.85 33.19
C ILE A 3 12.35 -1.65 32.29
N THR A 4 11.09 -1.41 31.89
CA THR A 4 10.75 -0.30 31.00
C THR A 4 11.12 1.06 31.58
N SER A 5 10.84 1.30 32.86
CA SER A 5 11.16 2.57 33.50
C SER A 5 12.67 2.82 33.54
N GLU A 6 13.47 1.79 33.82
CA GLU A 6 14.92 1.93 33.86
C GLU A 6 15.50 2.20 32.46
N GLN A 7 15.01 1.50 31.43
CA GLN A 7 15.46 1.73 30.06
C GLN A 7 15.04 3.11 29.52
N LEU A 8 13.82 3.56 29.81
CA LEU A 8 13.38 4.91 29.44
C LEU A 8 14.23 6.00 30.12
N LYS A 9 14.65 5.80 31.37
CA LYS A 9 15.56 6.72 32.06
C LYS A 9 16.95 6.75 31.39
N ARG A 10 17.51 5.59 31.05
CA ARG A 10 18.80 5.50 30.32
C ARG A 10 18.74 6.17 28.95
N MET A 11 17.59 6.08 28.27
CA MET A 11 17.35 6.72 26.98
C MET A 11 16.79 8.14 27.08
N GLY A 12 16.67 8.71 28.30
CA GLY A 12 15.91 9.93 28.55
C GLY A 12 16.34 11.11 27.69
N LEU A 13 17.66 11.32 27.54
CA LEU A 13 18.20 12.40 26.71
C LEU A 13 17.83 12.23 25.23
N PHE A 14 17.92 11.00 24.70
CA PHE A 14 17.51 10.69 23.33
C PHE A 14 16.01 10.88 23.13
N ILE A 15 15.18 10.50 24.10
CA ILE A 15 13.73 10.70 24.06
C ILE A 15 13.40 12.19 24.04
N ILE A 16 14.02 12.98 24.93
CA ILE A 16 13.81 14.44 24.99
C ILE A 16 14.19 15.07 23.65
N LEU A 17 15.35 14.72 23.10
CA LEU A 17 15.81 15.27 21.82
C LEU A 17 14.87 14.85 20.68
N LEU A 18 14.40 13.60 20.65
CA LEU A 18 13.41 13.14 19.68
C LEU A 18 12.10 13.93 19.79
N VAL A 19 11.60 14.16 21.01
CA VAL A 19 10.36 14.93 21.24
C VAL A 19 10.53 16.37 20.74
N VAL A 20 11.66 17.01 21.04
CA VAL A 20 11.98 18.36 20.53
C VAL A 20 12.02 18.37 19.01
N LEU A 21 12.67 17.38 18.38
CA LEU A 21 12.71 17.26 16.92
C LEU A 21 11.32 17.03 16.32
N LEU A 22 10.48 16.18 16.91
CA LEU A 22 9.12 15.93 16.46
C LEU A 22 8.25 17.19 16.54
N LEU A 23 8.33 17.92 17.66
CA LEU A 23 7.61 19.20 17.83
C LEU A 23 8.09 20.24 16.82
N TYR A 24 9.40 20.34 16.61
CA TYR A 24 9.97 21.25 15.62
C TYR A 24 9.60 20.86 14.18
N ASN A 25 9.49 19.56 13.87
CA ASN A 25 9.00 19.08 12.57
C ASN A 25 7.53 19.45 12.36
N ALA A 26 6.69 19.26 13.37
CA ALA A 26 5.28 19.66 13.31
C ALA A 26 5.13 21.15 13.08
N TYR A 27 5.88 21.97 13.83
CA TYR A 27 5.94 23.42 13.63
C TYR A 27 6.41 23.78 12.22
N SER A 28 7.51 23.17 11.74
CA SER A 28 8.03 23.45 10.43
C SER A 28 7.06 23.08 9.30
N LYS A 29 6.38 21.93 9.41
CA LYS A 29 5.36 21.53 8.44
C LYS A 29 4.23 22.55 8.36
N LEU A 30 3.73 23.02 9.50
CA LEU A 30 2.62 23.98 9.54
C LEU A 30 2.98 25.35 8.94
N TYR A 31 4.22 25.84 9.13
CA TYR A 31 4.57 27.23 8.79
C TYR A 31 5.54 27.39 7.61
N PHE A 32 6.50 26.48 7.43
CA PHE A 32 7.62 26.63 6.49
C PHE A 32 7.68 25.54 5.41
N ASN A 33 7.04 24.40 5.65
CA ASN A 33 7.04 23.21 4.81
C ASN A 33 8.46 22.75 4.41
N TRP A 34 9.43 22.86 5.33
CA TRP A 34 10.82 22.56 5.06
C TRP A 34 11.11 21.05 5.13
N TYR A 35 11.42 20.45 3.98
CA TYR A 35 11.70 19.01 3.85
C TYR A 35 12.95 18.53 4.62
N GLY A 36 13.92 19.42 4.89
CA GLY A 36 15.17 19.06 5.56
C GLY A 36 14.97 18.53 6.99
N ILE A 37 14.03 19.11 7.74
CA ILE A 37 13.74 18.68 9.11
C ILE A 37 13.14 17.28 9.12
N ASP A 38 12.30 16.94 8.14
CA ASP A 38 11.70 15.61 8.06
C ASP A 38 12.77 14.52 7.87
N ILE A 39 13.79 14.77 7.05
CA ILE A 39 14.95 13.87 6.89
C ILE A 39 15.71 13.70 8.21
N ILE A 40 15.92 14.79 8.96
CA ILE A 40 16.62 14.75 10.25
C ILE A 40 15.82 13.91 11.25
N VAL A 41 14.52 14.18 11.39
CA VAL A 41 13.63 13.44 12.29
C VAL A 41 13.54 11.96 11.91
N ARG A 42 13.48 11.66 10.61
CA ARG A 42 13.51 10.28 10.12
C ARG A 42 14.81 9.59 10.52
N SER A 43 15.96 10.20 10.26
CA SER A 43 17.27 9.64 10.58
C SER A 43 17.42 9.43 12.09
N TYR A 44 16.94 10.37 12.89
CA TYR A 44 16.94 10.26 14.35
C TYR A 44 15.99 9.17 14.85
N SER A 45 14.83 8.97 14.21
CA SER A 45 13.90 7.88 14.51
C SER A 45 14.51 6.50 14.24
N PHE A 46 15.31 6.36 13.18
CA PHE A 46 16.10 5.15 12.92
C PHE A 46 17.16 4.92 14.01
N LEU A 47 17.94 5.95 14.35
CA LEU A 47 18.95 5.87 15.40
C LEU A 47 18.35 5.49 16.75
N PHE A 48 17.24 6.13 17.12
CA PHE A 48 16.47 5.82 18.32
C PHE A 48 16.01 4.36 18.32
N SER A 49 15.48 3.87 17.19
CA SER A 49 14.98 2.51 17.07
C SER A 49 16.09 1.48 17.30
N PHE A 50 17.28 1.71 16.75
CA PHE A 50 18.43 0.83 16.98
C PHE A 50 18.97 0.93 18.40
N LEU A 51 19.04 2.12 18.99
CA LEU A 51 19.42 2.31 20.39
C LEU A 51 18.44 1.60 21.34
N CYS A 52 17.15 1.65 21.04
CA CYS A 52 16.12 0.95 21.80
C CYS A 52 16.39 -0.56 21.80
N ILE A 53 16.57 -1.16 20.63
CA ILE A 53 16.90 -2.58 20.51
C ILE A 53 18.22 -2.93 21.21
N PHE A 54 19.24 -2.10 21.06
CA PHE A 54 20.55 -2.30 21.69
C PHE A 54 20.45 -2.34 23.22
N ASN A 55 19.74 -1.39 23.83
CA ASN A 55 19.55 -1.33 25.27
C ASN A 55 18.75 -2.53 25.80
N TYR A 56 17.64 -2.87 25.14
CA TYR A 56 16.78 -3.98 25.55
C TYR A 56 17.41 -5.37 25.32
N THR A 57 18.35 -5.51 24.38
CA THR A 57 19.07 -6.78 24.15
C THR A 57 20.17 -7.06 25.18
N HIS A 58 20.75 -6.02 25.77
CA HIS A 58 21.83 -6.13 26.77
C HIS A 58 21.34 -6.36 28.21
N ILE A 59 20.03 -6.39 28.45
CA ILE A 59 19.46 -6.57 29.78
C ILE A 59 19.75 -7.99 30.28
N ASP A 60 20.28 -8.11 31.49
CA ASP A 60 20.40 -9.38 32.18
C ASP A 60 19.05 -9.81 32.75
N LEU A 61 18.33 -10.66 32.01
CA LEU A 61 17.00 -11.13 32.41
C LEU A 61 17.02 -12.01 33.68
N LYS A 62 18.17 -12.58 34.07
CA LYS A 62 18.25 -13.47 35.24
C LYS A 62 18.05 -12.71 36.55
N SER A 63 18.61 -11.50 36.66
CA SER A 63 18.49 -10.67 37.86
C SER A 63 17.06 -10.15 38.09
N TYR A 64 16.33 -9.81 37.03
CA TYR A 64 14.93 -9.38 37.14
C TYR A 64 13.96 -10.54 37.38
N LYS A 65 14.31 -11.78 37.02
CA LYS A 65 13.42 -12.93 37.18
C LYS A 65 13.02 -13.17 38.65
N SER A 66 13.95 -13.08 39.59
CA SER A 66 13.67 -13.26 41.02
C SER A 66 12.74 -12.16 41.56
N LEU A 67 12.96 -10.91 41.18
CA LEU A 67 12.14 -9.75 41.55
C LEU A 67 10.71 -9.83 41.01
N TYR A 68 10.52 -10.32 39.78
CA TYR A 68 9.19 -10.46 39.19
C TYR A 68 8.46 -11.71 39.70
N LEU A 69 9.17 -12.79 40.02
CA LEU A 69 8.56 -13.98 40.63
C LEU A 69 8.01 -13.71 42.03
N SER A 70 8.67 -12.87 42.83
CA SER A 70 8.16 -12.49 44.15
C SER A 70 6.90 -11.63 44.07
N ARG A 71 6.79 -10.76 43.06
CA ARG A 71 5.64 -9.85 42.87
C ARG A 71 4.49 -10.46 42.08
N TYR A 72 4.77 -11.31 41.09
CA TYR A 72 3.80 -11.91 40.16
C TYR A 72 4.10 -13.39 39.87
N PRO A 73 3.83 -14.33 40.81
CA PRO A 73 4.32 -15.71 40.71
C PRO A 73 3.89 -16.46 39.45
N ARG A 74 2.65 -16.26 38.99
CA ARG A 74 2.08 -16.96 37.81
C ARG A 74 2.41 -16.28 36.49
N TYR A 75 2.59 -14.96 36.48
CA TYR A 75 2.71 -14.17 35.25
C TYR A 75 4.09 -13.54 35.05
N ALA A 76 5.05 -13.77 35.96
CA ALA A 76 6.38 -13.17 35.90
C ALA A 76 7.05 -13.31 34.54
N ASN A 77 7.10 -14.53 33.97
CA ASN A 77 7.73 -14.78 32.67
C ASN A 77 7.01 -14.05 31.53
N LEU A 78 5.68 -13.97 31.56
CA LEU A 78 4.89 -13.25 30.55
C LEU A 78 5.10 -11.74 30.63
N ILE A 79 5.16 -11.18 31.84
CA ILE A 79 5.40 -9.75 32.04
C ILE A 79 6.83 -9.38 31.64
N ILE A 80 7.82 -10.19 32.02
CA ILE A 80 9.21 -9.98 31.59
C ILE A 80 9.33 -10.10 30.06
N PHE A 81 8.67 -11.08 29.44
CA PHE A 81 8.61 -11.20 27.99
C PHE A 81 8.03 -9.94 27.35
N PHE A 82 6.88 -9.48 27.83
CA PHE A 82 6.22 -8.29 27.32
C PHE A 82 7.13 -7.05 27.46
N GLU A 83 7.70 -6.84 28.64
CA GLU A 83 8.58 -5.69 28.89
C GLU A 83 9.89 -5.73 28.10
N SER A 84 10.51 -6.91 27.94
CA SER A 84 11.82 -7.02 27.29
C SER A 84 11.78 -7.22 25.78
N ARG A 85 10.67 -7.76 25.23
CA ARG A 85 10.54 -8.15 23.83
C ARG A 85 9.46 -7.42 23.06
N ILE A 86 8.33 -7.08 23.68
CA ILE A 86 7.21 -6.44 22.96
C ILE A 86 7.32 -4.91 23.05
N ILE A 87 7.56 -4.38 24.25
CA ILE A 87 7.66 -2.93 24.48
C ILE A 87 8.67 -2.21 23.58
N PRO A 88 9.91 -2.68 23.33
CA PRO A 88 10.82 -1.95 22.45
C PRO A 88 10.26 -1.78 21.03
N PHE A 89 9.59 -2.80 20.48
CA PHE A 89 8.95 -2.69 19.16
C PHE A 89 7.69 -1.83 19.19
N LEU A 90 6.93 -1.84 20.29
CA LEU A 90 5.80 -0.91 20.47
C LEU A 90 6.27 0.55 20.53
N LEU A 91 7.39 0.83 21.21
CA LEU A 91 7.98 2.17 21.24
C LEU A 91 8.45 2.62 19.85
N ILE A 92 9.12 1.74 19.11
CA ILE A 92 9.53 1.99 17.72
C ILE A 92 8.30 2.29 16.84
N TYR A 93 7.26 1.46 16.94
CA TYR A 93 6.03 1.64 16.18
C TYR A 93 5.29 2.92 16.55
N PHE A 94 5.26 3.28 17.83
CA PHE A 94 4.66 4.52 18.32
C PHE A 94 5.36 5.75 17.75
N ILE A 95 6.69 5.77 17.73
CA ILE A 95 7.47 6.87 17.16
C ILE A 95 7.28 6.94 15.65
N ALA A 96 7.31 5.81 14.94
CA ALA A 96 7.04 5.77 13.51
C ALA A 96 5.62 6.26 13.18
N THR A 97 4.65 5.93 14.04
CA THR A 97 3.26 6.41 13.94
C THR A 97 3.19 7.93 14.11
N LEU A 98 3.78 8.47 15.18
CA LEU A 98 3.84 9.91 15.43
C LEU A 98 4.51 10.66 14.28
N HIS A 99 5.66 10.16 13.81
CA HIS A 99 6.37 10.75 12.68
C HIS A 99 5.49 10.77 11.42
N THR A 100 4.78 9.67 11.12
CA THR A 100 3.87 9.62 9.96
C THR A 100 2.71 10.60 10.08
N ILE A 101 2.13 10.75 11.28
CA ILE A 101 1.04 11.69 11.55
C ILE A 101 1.51 13.13 11.32
N ILE A 102 2.71 13.47 11.79
CA ILE A 102 3.30 14.80 11.62
C ILE A 102 3.65 15.08 10.15
N ASP A 103 4.26 14.12 9.47
CA ASP A 103 4.67 14.28 8.07
C ASP A 103 3.48 14.55 7.14
N ASN A 104 2.30 14.03 7.48
CA ASN A 104 1.06 14.16 6.69
C ASN A 104 0.11 15.26 7.21
N ILE A 105 0.54 16.13 8.13
CA ILE A 105 -0.35 17.14 8.77
C ILE A 105 -1.01 18.12 7.78
N ASN A 106 -0.32 18.44 6.68
CA ASN A 106 -0.83 19.35 5.65
C ASN A 106 -1.65 18.66 4.55
N ASN A 107 -1.81 17.34 4.60
CA ASN A 107 -2.51 16.61 3.55
C ASN A 107 -4.03 16.70 3.72
N SER A 108 -4.75 16.82 2.60
CA SER A 108 -6.21 16.77 2.59
C SER A 108 -6.69 15.40 3.10
N GLY A 109 -7.30 15.39 4.29
CA GLY A 109 -7.76 14.17 4.94
C GLY A 109 -6.86 13.65 6.06
N TRP A 110 -5.99 14.49 6.61
CA TRP A 110 -5.43 14.25 7.94
C TRP A 110 -6.57 14.09 8.98
N PRO A 111 -6.47 13.14 9.93
CA PRO A 111 -5.35 12.22 10.18
C PRO A 111 -5.46 10.87 9.43
N TYR A 112 -6.55 10.63 8.69
CA TYR A 112 -6.86 9.33 8.11
C TYR A 112 -5.86 8.89 7.04
N THR A 113 -5.36 9.81 6.21
CA THR A 113 -4.32 9.52 5.21
C THR A 113 -3.03 9.04 5.86
N ALA A 114 -2.68 9.58 7.04
CA ALA A 114 -1.53 9.12 7.82
C ALA A 114 -1.76 7.69 8.34
N TYR A 115 -2.94 7.40 8.89
CA TYR A 115 -3.30 6.06 9.36
C TYR A 115 -3.30 5.02 8.24
N ILE A 116 -3.83 5.35 7.05
CA ILE A 116 -3.75 4.48 5.87
C ILE A 116 -2.29 4.20 5.52
N GLY A 117 -1.45 5.24 5.51
CA GLY A 117 -0.02 5.11 5.25
C GLY A 117 0.68 4.18 6.24
N ILE A 118 0.36 4.27 7.53
CA ILE A 118 0.88 3.38 8.58
C ILE A 118 0.45 1.93 8.32
N LEU A 119 -0.84 1.70 8.06
CA LEU A 119 -1.38 0.36 7.78
C LEU A 119 -0.83 -0.25 6.48
N ASP A 120 -0.47 0.59 5.51
CA ASP A 120 0.19 0.18 4.27
C ASP A 120 1.65 -0.24 4.45
N GLY A 121 2.24 0.04 5.61
CA GLY A 121 3.61 -0.30 5.91
C GLY A 121 4.59 0.86 5.80
N ARG A 122 4.13 2.12 5.70
CA ARG A 122 5.02 3.28 5.67
C ARG A 122 5.82 3.31 6.97
N TYR A 123 7.14 3.31 6.84
CA TYR A 123 8.11 3.17 7.94
C TYR A 123 8.08 1.83 8.71
N THR A 124 7.26 0.85 8.32
CA THR A 124 7.29 -0.50 8.92
C THR A 124 8.59 -1.25 8.64
N ASN A 125 9.32 -0.86 7.60
CA ASN A 125 10.68 -1.37 7.35
C ASN A 125 11.61 -1.12 8.55
N ILE A 126 11.41 -0.04 9.32
CA ILE A 126 12.19 0.23 10.55
C ILE A 126 12.01 -0.92 11.54
N ILE A 127 10.80 -1.44 11.71
CA ILE A 127 10.51 -2.56 12.61
C ILE A 127 11.25 -3.82 12.15
N PHE A 128 11.23 -4.12 10.84
CA PHE A 128 11.93 -5.28 10.30
C PHE A 128 13.45 -5.14 10.43
N TYR A 129 14.02 -3.97 10.16
CA TYR A 129 15.45 -3.73 10.37
C TYR A 129 15.82 -3.84 11.86
N SER A 130 14.99 -3.29 12.75
CA SER A 130 15.14 -3.46 14.20
C SER A 130 15.05 -4.94 14.63
N LEU A 131 14.25 -5.75 13.96
CA LEU A 131 14.18 -7.20 14.19
C LEU A 131 15.47 -7.92 13.74
N ILE A 132 15.99 -7.58 12.55
CA ILE A 132 17.27 -8.12 12.06
C ILE A 132 18.39 -7.75 13.04
N LEU A 133 18.45 -6.48 13.47
CA LEU A 133 19.41 -6.03 14.47
C LEU A 133 19.25 -6.78 15.79
N PHE A 134 18.01 -6.95 16.27
CA PHE A 134 17.71 -7.71 17.48
C PHE A 134 18.26 -9.14 17.39
N ALA A 135 18.01 -9.84 16.28
CA ALA A 135 18.53 -11.19 16.06
C ALA A 135 20.07 -11.21 16.08
N VAL A 136 20.71 -10.32 15.32
CA VAL A 136 22.18 -10.23 15.22
C VAL A 136 22.83 -9.97 16.58
N LEU A 137 22.35 -8.99 17.34
CA LEU A 137 22.91 -8.62 18.64
C LEU A 137 22.73 -9.74 19.66
N ARG A 138 21.62 -10.48 19.59
CA ARG A 138 21.32 -11.53 20.58
C ARG A 138 22.28 -12.70 20.50
N TYR A 139 22.74 -13.07 19.30
CA TYR A 139 23.71 -14.16 19.13
C TYR A 139 25.13 -13.79 19.58
N ARG A 140 25.35 -12.59 20.15
CA ARG A 140 26.67 -12.10 20.64
C ARG A 140 27.79 -12.28 19.61
N ILE A 141 27.44 -12.12 18.35
CA ILE A 141 28.38 -12.24 17.23
C ILE A 141 29.38 -11.09 17.31
N LYS A 142 30.65 -11.35 16.97
CA LYS A 142 31.69 -10.30 16.93
C LYS A 142 31.25 -9.14 16.01
N PRO A 143 31.53 -7.87 16.36
CA PRO A 143 31.09 -6.71 15.57
C PRO A 143 31.48 -6.79 14.09
N SER A 144 32.65 -7.37 13.78
CA SER A 144 33.16 -7.57 12.42
C SER A 144 32.26 -8.42 11.52
N ILE A 145 31.47 -9.33 12.10
CA ILE A 145 30.53 -10.20 11.37
C ILE A 145 29.09 -9.67 11.54
N ALA A 146 28.77 -9.16 12.73
CA ALA A 146 27.45 -8.63 13.05
C ALA A 146 27.04 -7.47 12.12
N ILE A 147 27.95 -6.52 11.86
CA ILE A 147 27.67 -5.36 11.02
C ILE A 147 27.39 -5.78 9.56
N PRO A 148 28.26 -6.56 8.87
CA PRO A 148 27.94 -7.07 7.54
C PRO A 148 26.66 -7.91 7.49
N LEU A 149 26.39 -8.73 8.50
CA LEU A 149 25.19 -9.56 8.55
C LEU A 149 23.91 -8.70 8.67
N PHE A 150 23.94 -7.65 9.49
CA PHE A 150 22.84 -6.71 9.61
C PHE A 150 22.59 -5.93 8.31
N ILE A 151 23.65 -5.40 7.70
CA ILE A 151 23.56 -4.64 6.44
C ILE A 151 23.08 -5.56 5.31
N GLY A 152 23.71 -6.72 5.15
CA GLY A 152 23.37 -7.72 4.14
C GLY A 152 21.94 -8.23 4.30
N GLY A 153 21.52 -8.53 5.53
CA GLY A 153 20.15 -8.94 5.84
C GLY A 153 19.13 -7.84 5.51
N SER A 154 19.43 -6.58 5.81
CA SER A 154 18.55 -5.44 5.50
C SER A 154 18.42 -5.22 3.98
N ILE A 155 19.52 -5.31 3.24
CA ILE A 155 19.52 -5.22 1.77
C ILE A 155 18.74 -6.39 1.15
N ALA A 156 19.00 -7.62 1.61
CA ALA A 156 18.30 -8.80 1.13
C ALA A 156 16.79 -8.70 1.40
N PHE A 157 16.39 -8.27 2.60
CA PHE A 157 14.98 -8.03 2.92
C PHE A 157 14.35 -7.01 1.96
N TYR A 158 15.01 -5.88 1.72
CA TYR A 158 14.51 -4.85 0.80
C TYR A 158 14.35 -5.37 -0.64
N ILE A 159 15.34 -6.12 -1.15
CA ILE A 159 15.30 -6.68 -2.51
C ILE A 159 14.16 -7.69 -2.64
N VAL A 160 14.05 -8.62 -1.69
CA VAL A 160 13.00 -9.64 -1.67
C VAL A 160 11.61 -8.98 -1.58
N ASP A 161 11.45 -8.00 -0.70
CA ASP A 161 10.20 -7.25 -0.55
C ASP A 161 9.79 -6.55 -1.86
N LYS A 162 10.74 -5.88 -2.51
CA LYS A 162 10.53 -5.19 -3.79
C LYS A 162 10.17 -6.17 -4.91
N LEU A 163 10.86 -7.30 -5.02
CA LEU A 163 10.57 -8.33 -6.02
C LEU A 163 9.16 -8.90 -5.85
N ILE A 164 8.77 -9.20 -4.61
CA ILE A 164 7.44 -9.74 -4.32
C ILE A 164 6.35 -8.75 -4.74
N TYR A 165 6.44 -7.48 -4.35
CA TYR A 165 5.40 -6.49 -4.67
C TYR A 165 5.41 -5.99 -6.11
N THR A 166 6.49 -6.25 -6.87
CA THR A 166 6.55 -5.97 -8.31
C THR A 166 5.84 -7.08 -9.10
N ASN A 167 5.94 -8.33 -8.65
CA ASN A 167 5.35 -9.48 -9.34
C ASN A 167 3.91 -9.80 -8.89
N LEU A 168 3.52 -9.42 -7.67
CA LEU A 168 2.18 -9.65 -7.14
C LEU A 168 1.33 -8.37 -7.18
N THR A 169 0.33 -8.37 -8.06
CA THR A 169 -0.59 -7.24 -8.25
C THR A 169 -1.69 -7.18 -7.19
N ALA A 170 -2.44 -8.28 -7.00
CA ALA A 170 -3.51 -8.39 -6.00
C ALA A 170 -3.82 -9.85 -5.60
N GLY A 171 -4.60 -10.00 -4.52
CA GLY A 171 -5.27 -11.25 -4.16
C GLY A 171 -4.60 -12.07 -3.07
N PRO A 172 -4.98 -13.37 -2.96
CA PRO A 172 -4.57 -14.24 -1.85
C PRO A 172 -3.06 -14.36 -1.68
N ALA A 173 -2.29 -14.24 -2.77
CA ALA A 173 -0.84 -14.26 -2.74
C ALA A 173 -0.24 -13.12 -1.89
N ILE A 174 -0.81 -11.91 -1.97
CA ILE A 174 -0.38 -10.77 -1.13
C ILE A 174 -0.70 -11.03 0.33
N VAL A 175 -1.88 -11.59 0.62
CA VAL A 175 -2.29 -11.96 1.98
C VAL A 175 -1.33 -12.99 2.57
N PHE A 176 -0.99 -14.03 1.80
CA PHE A 176 -0.03 -15.05 2.21
C PHE A 176 1.33 -14.44 2.54
N VAL A 177 1.88 -13.59 1.67
CA VAL A 177 3.16 -12.89 1.92
C VAL A 177 3.11 -12.08 3.21
N LYS A 178 2.03 -11.34 3.45
CA LYS A 178 1.86 -10.56 4.69
C LYS A 178 1.79 -11.45 5.92
N LEU A 179 1.03 -12.54 5.87
CA LEU A 179 0.94 -13.52 6.96
C LEU A 179 2.29 -14.18 7.24
N VAL A 180 3.06 -14.54 6.22
CA VAL A 180 4.42 -15.09 6.38
C VAL A 180 5.33 -14.08 7.06
N LYS A 181 5.33 -12.81 6.63
CA LYS A 181 6.13 -11.75 7.28
C LYS A 181 5.76 -11.57 8.76
N LEU A 182 4.47 -11.53 9.07
CA LEU A 182 3.99 -11.43 10.44
C LEU A 182 4.34 -12.67 11.27
N THR A 183 4.25 -13.86 10.68
CA THR A 183 4.62 -15.14 11.33
C THR A 183 6.13 -15.19 11.62
N LEU A 184 6.98 -14.73 10.71
CA LEU A 184 8.41 -14.62 10.95
C LEU A 184 8.74 -13.61 12.06
N LEU A 185 8.06 -12.46 12.08
CA LEU A 185 8.19 -11.45 13.12
C LEU A 185 7.80 -12.02 14.49
N THR A 186 6.61 -12.59 14.63
CA THR A 186 6.10 -13.12 15.91
C THR A 186 6.88 -14.36 16.33
N GLY A 187 7.24 -15.23 15.39
CA GLY A 187 8.08 -16.40 15.62
C GLY A 187 9.47 -16.02 16.15
N ALA A 188 10.14 -15.04 15.55
CA ALA A 188 11.45 -14.57 16.02
C ALA A 188 11.40 -14.01 17.45
N LEU A 189 10.33 -13.29 17.80
CA LEU A 189 10.14 -12.76 19.16
C LEU A 189 9.88 -13.86 20.19
N VAL A 190 9.01 -14.83 19.87
CA VAL A 190 8.58 -15.88 20.81
C VAL A 190 9.64 -16.98 20.99
N PHE A 191 10.26 -17.42 19.89
CA PHE A 191 11.24 -18.52 19.89
C PHE A 191 12.40 -18.23 20.84
N GLU A 192 12.86 -16.99 20.81
CA GLU A 192 14.02 -16.55 21.56
C GLU A 192 13.78 -16.57 23.07
N TYR A 193 12.55 -16.32 23.54
CA TYR A 193 12.26 -16.18 24.96
C TYR A 193 11.78 -17.47 25.63
N PHE A 194 10.87 -18.21 24.99
CA PHE A 194 10.18 -19.34 25.62
C PHE A 194 10.84 -20.70 25.32
N HIS A 195 11.83 -20.76 24.42
CA HIS A 195 12.49 -22.01 24.00
C HIS A 195 11.49 -23.14 23.69
N LEU A 196 10.37 -22.79 23.06
CA LEU A 196 9.29 -23.73 22.77
C LEU A 196 9.70 -24.71 21.67
N ASN A 197 9.02 -25.87 21.66
CA ASN A 197 9.10 -26.78 20.53
C ASN A 197 8.69 -26.06 19.24
N PHE A 198 9.36 -26.40 18.13
CA PHE A 198 9.13 -25.74 16.83
C PHE A 198 7.66 -25.73 16.41
N THR A 199 6.92 -26.81 16.68
CA THR A 199 5.48 -26.90 16.38
C THR A 199 4.64 -25.92 17.19
N GLN A 200 4.87 -25.81 18.50
CA GLN A 200 4.15 -24.86 19.37
C GLN A 200 4.47 -23.41 18.99
N LEU A 201 5.73 -23.12 18.69
CA LEU A 201 6.15 -21.82 18.18
C LEU A 201 5.39 -21.43 16.91
N LEU A 202 5.36 -22.34 15.94
CA LEU A 202 4.72 -22.10 14.65
C LEU A 202 3.22 -21.85 14.80
N VAL A 203 2.54 -22.60 15.67
CA VAL A 203 1.12 -22.37 15.96
C VAL A 203 0.89 -20.99 16.58
N ILE A 204 1.67 -20.61 17.61
CA ILE A 204 1.56 -19.29 18.25
C ILE A 204 1.84 -18.17 17.24
N ALA A 205 2.86 -18.34 16.41
CA ALA A 205 3.26 -17.36 15.40
C ALA A 205 2.18 -17.16 14.33
N ILE A 206 1.58 -18.24 13.83
CA ILE A 206 0.49 -18.18 12.84
C ILE A 206 -0.77 -17.57 13.46
N VAL A 207 -1.16 -17.99 14.66
CA VAL A 207 -2.35 -17.46 15.34
C VAL A 207 -2.20 -15.96 15.62
N SER A 208 -1.04 -15.54 16.15
CA SER A 208 -0.76 -14.12 16.37
C SER A 208 -0.69 -13.31 15.08
N ALA A 209 -0.08 -13.85 14.01
CA ALA A 209 -0.07 -13.22 12.69
C ALA A 209 -1.49 -13.07 12.12
N GLY A 210 -2.35 -14.10 12.28
CA GLY A 210 -3.75 -14.07 11.90
C GLY A 210 -4.53 -12.99 12.65
N ILE A 211 -4.38 -12.91 13.98
CA ILE A 211 -5.02 -11.87 14.81
C ILE A 211 -4.58 -10.47 14.37
N LEU A 212 -3.28 -10.24 14.17
CA LEU A 212 -2.75 -8.96 13.71
C LEU A 212 -3.28 -8.59 12.31
N PHE A 213 -3.30 -9.56 11.39
CA PHE A 213 -3.79 -9.35 10.04
C PHE A 213 -5.29 -9.05 10.02
N SER A 214 -6.11 -9.84 10.71
CA SER A 214 -7.54 -9.58 10.89
C SER A 214 -7.79 -8.23 11.57
N GLY A 215 -6.96 -7.86 12.55
CA GLY A 215 -6.99 -6.54 13.19
C GLY A 215 -6.76 -5.40 12.19
N THR A 216 -5.78 -5.53 11.28
CA THR A 216 -5.54 -4.51 10.24
C THR A 216 -6.71 -4.38 9.26
N ILE A 217 -7.31 -5.49 8.83
CA ILE A 217 -8.56 -5.48 8.03
C ILE A 217 -9.69 -4.79 8.80
N GLY A 218 -9.86 -5.16 10.07
CA GLY A 218 -10.86 -4.56 10.95
C GLY A 218 -10.69 -3.04 11.07
N THR A 219 -9.46 -2.55 11.22
CA THR A 219 -9.16 -1.12 11.25
C THR A 219 -9.53 -0.43 9.94
N TYR A 220 -9.24 -1.02 8.77
CA TYR A 220 -9.66 -0.46 7.49
C TYR A 220 -11.19 -0.35 7.38
N ILE A 221 -11.93 -1.41 7.75
CA ILE A 221 -13.40 -1.42 7.72
C ILE A 221 -13.98 -0.40 8.72
N PHE A 222 -13.38 -0.31 9.91
CA PHE A 222 -13.74 0.68 10.91
C PHE A 222 -13.51 2.09 10.37
N MET A 223 -12.32 2.41 9.87
CA MET A 223 -12.01 3.71 9.27
C MET A 223 -12.96 4.08 8.14
N TYR A 224 -13.31 3.13 7.26
CA TYR A 224 -14.28 3.36 6.19
C TYR A 224 -15.63 3.88 6.70
N SER A 225 -16.06 3.37 7.86
CA SER A 225 -17.36 3.69 8.45
C SER A 225 -17.40 5.09 9.09
N PHE A 226 -16.26 5.61 9.55
CA PHE A 226 -16.16 6.92 10.20
C PHE A 226 -15.76 8.05 9.26
N VAL A 227 -15.01 7.76 8.20
CA VAL A 227 -14.55 8.78 7.27
C VAL A 227 -15.71 9.27 6.41
N GLN A 228 -15.86 10.58 6.24
CA GLN A 228 -16.85 11.16 5.34
C GLN A 228 -16.31 11.46 3.94
N GLN A 229 -15.00 11.65 3.81
CA GLN A 229 -14.36 12.08 2.56
C GLN A 229 -14.24 10.93 1.56
N ASP A 230 -14.74 11.14 0.33
CA ASP A 230 -14.83 10.11 -0.71
C ASP A 230 -13.46 9.60 -1.18
N HIS A 231 -12.44 10.45 -1.24
CA HIS A 231 -11.11 10.04 -1.71
C HIS A 231 -10.45 9.02 -0.77
N ILE A 232 -10.62 9.18 0.53
CA ILE A 232 -10.13 8.22 1.53
C ILE A 232 -10.93 6.92 1.47
N LYS A 233 -12.26 6.99 1.36
CA LYS A 233 -13.10 5.79 1.24
C LYS A 233 -12.68 4.93 0.06
N LYS A 234 -12.48 5.57 -1.10
CA LYS A 234 -11.94 4.95 -2.32
C LYS A 234 -10.57 4.32 -2.06
N GLU A 235 -9.66 5.02 -1.41
CA GLU A 235 -8.33 4.47 -1.11
C GLU A 235 -8.42 3.20 -0.25
N ILE A 236 -9.22 3.23 0.83
CA ILE A 236 -9.48 2.06 1.68
C ILE A 236 -10.06 0.90 0.87
N GLN A 237 -11.05 1.16 0.02
CA GLN A 237 -11.66 0.13 -0.83
C GLN A 237 -10.65 -0.50 -1.79
N PHE A 238 -9.78 0.29 -2.43
CA PHE A 238 -8.72 -0.25 -3.29
C PHE A 238 -7.70 -1.09 -2.51
N LYS A 239 -7.38 -0.72 -1.25
CA LYS A 239 -6.49 -1.52 -0.41
C LYS A 239 -7.10 -2.87 -0.02
N LEU A 240 -8.36 -2.86 0.42
CA LEU A 240 -9.10 -4.09 0.74
C LEU A 240 -9.25 -4.98 -0.51
N LEU A 241 -9.57 -4.37 -1.66
CA LEU A 241 -9.66 -5.09 -2.93
C LEU A 241 -8.30 -5.68 -3.33
N ARG A 242 -7.19 -4.94 -3.16
CA ARG A 242 -5.84 -5.48 -3.40
C ARG A 242 -5.55 -6.71 -2.54
N TRP A 243 -6.10 -6.80 -1.33
CA TRP A 243 -5.98 -7.97 -0.45
C TRP A 243 -6.99 -9.08 -0.76
N GLY A 244 -7.81 -8.93 -1.80
CA GLY A 244 -8.82 -9.90 -2.20
C GLY A 244 -10.14 -9.79 -1.45
N ILE A 245 -10.40 -8.68 -0.77
CA ILE A 245 -11.64 -8.43 -0.03
C ILE A 245 -12.52 -7.48 -0.86
N PRO A 246 -13.61 -7.95 -1.51
CA PRO A 246 -14.48 -7.12 -2.34
C PRO A 246 -15.45 -6.26 -1.51
N PHE A 247 -14.91 -5.49 -0.57
CA PHE A 247 -15.70 -4.67 0.35
C PHE A 247 -16.37 -3.50 -0.38
N LYS A 248 -17.71 -3.47 -0.35
CA LYS A 248 -18.54 -2.41 -0.98
C LYS A 248 -18.15 -2.12 -2.45
N ILE A 249 -17.88 -3.18 -3.22
CA ILE A 249 -17.41 -3.07 -4.61
C ILE A 249 -18.36 -2.28 -5.52
N ASN A 250 -19.68 -2.31 -5.26
CA ASN A 250 -20.67 -1.54 -6.00
C ASN A 250 -20.51 -0.03 -5.79
N GLU A 251 -20.17 0.41 -4.57
CA GLU A 251 -19.89 1.83 -4.28
C GLU A 251 -18.61 2.28 -5.01
N LEU A 252 -17.58 1.44 -5.01
CA LEU A 252 -16.34 1.70 -5.74
C LEU A 252 -16.57 1.76 -7.26
N LYS A 253 -17.41 0.85 -7.80
CA LYS A 253 -17.84 0.84 -9.21
C LYS A 253 -18.52 2.16 -9.57
N GLN A 254 -19.47 2.63 -8.76
CA GLN A 254 -20.16 3.90 -8.99
C GLN A 254 -19.20 5.10 -8.91
N TYR A 255 -18.22 5.06 -7.99
CA TYR A 255 -17.18 6.08 -7.92
C TYR A 255 -16.37 6.18 -9.22
N VAL A 256 -15.90 5.04 -9.75
CA VAL A 256 -15.14 4.99 -11.02
C VAL A 256 -15.98 5.51 -12.19
N LEU A 257 -17.26 5.15 -12.25
CA LEU A 257 -18.20 5.63 -13.28
C LEU A 257 -18.45 7.13 -13.22
N THR A 258 -18.51 7.68 -12.01
CA THR A 258 -18.81 9.11 -11.79
C THR A 258 -17.60 9.98 -12.02
N LYS A 259 -16.43 9.61 -11.47
CA LYS A 259 -15.21 10.42 -11.57
C LYS A 259 -14.44 10.23 -12.87
N ARG A 260 -14.61 9.08 -13.55
CA ARG A 260 -13.99 8.75 -14.84
C ARG A 260 -12.47 9.00 -14.89
N GLN A 261 -11.80 8.77 -13.77
CA GLN A 261 -10.34 8.88 -13.69
C GLN A 261 -9.69 7.60 -14.21
N TYR A 262 -8.85 7.73 -15.23
CA TYR A 262 -8.18 6.60 -15.87
C TYR A 262 -7.42 5.70 -14.89
N LYS A 263 -6.65 6.28 -13.97
CA LYS A 263 -5.87 5.53 -12.96
C LYS A 263 -6.77 4.64 -12.08
N ASP A 264 -7.94 5.14 -11.71
CA ASP A 264 -8.86 4.41 -10.83
C ASP A 264 -9.58 3.30 -11.56
N TYR A 265 -9.96 3.57 -12.82
CA TYR A 265 -10.49 2.55 -13.72
C TYR A 265 -9.47 1.42 -13.90
N GLN A 266 -8.23 1.76 -14.25
CA GLN A 266 -7.17 0.78 -14.48
C GLN A 266 -6.93 -0.09 -13.25
N LEU A 267 -6.83 0.51 -12.05
CA LEU A 267 -6.71 -0.23 -10.79
C LEU A 267 -7.91 -1.14 -10.54
N PHE A 268 -9.13 -0.64 -10.79
CA PHE A 268 -10.35 -1.41 -10.58
C PHE A 268 -10.43 -2.62 -11.50
N ILE A 269 -10.14 -2.46 -12.80
CA ILE A 269 -10.11 -3.57 -13.76
C ILE A 269 -9.00 -4.55 -13.42
N MET A 270 -7.79 -4.07 -13.13
CA MET A 270 -6.63 -4.91 -12.80
C MET A 270 -6.92 -5.80 -11.58
N TYR A 271 -7.45 -5.23 -10.50
CA TYR A 271 -7.77 -6.00 -9.31
C TYR A 271 -8.98 -6.91 -9.50
N SER A 272 -10.02 -6.46 -10.20
CA SER A 272 -11.19 -7.30 -10.46
C SER A 272 -10.83 -8.51 -11.33
N SER A 273 -9.97 -8.31 -12.35
CA SER A 273 -9.43 -9.38 -13.19
C SER A 273 -8.58 -10.36 -12.38
N ALA A 274 -7.65 -9.87 -11.56
CA ALA A 274 -6.80 -10.71 -10.72
C ALA A 274 -7.59 -11.56 -9.69
N LEU A 275 -8.78 -11.09 -9.29
CA LEU A 275 -9.66 -11.77 -8.34
C LEU A 275 -10.78 -12.58 -9.01
N ASN A 276 -10.83 -12.62 -10.35
CA ASN A 276 -11.94 -13.19 -11.11
C ASN A 276 -13.33 -12.65 -10.68
N LEU A 277 -13.39 -11.38 -10.28
CA LEU A 277 -14.65 -10.72 -9.93
C LEU A 277 -15.36 -10.29 -11.21
N PRO A 278 -16.63 -10.69 -11.42
CA PRO A 278 -17.36 -10.34 -12.63
C PRO A 278 -17.60 -8.83 -12.67
N ILE A 279 -17.02 -8.17 -13.67
CA ILE A 279 -17.22 -6.75 -13.92
C ILE A 279 -18.53 -6.58 -14.70
N ASN A 280 -19.63 -6.53 -13.96
CA ASN A 280 -20.97 -6.37 -14.51
C ASN A 280 -21.29 -4.88 -14.64
N PHE A 281 -20.75 -4.23 -15.67
CA PHE A 281 -21.26 -2.94 -16.14
C PHE A 281 -22.42 -3.16 -17.12
N THR A 282 -23.45 -2.33 -17.04
CA THR A 282 -24.53 -2.26 -18.04
C THR A 282 -24.01 -1.63 -19.33
N ASP A 283 -24.74 -1.79 -20.43
CA ASP A 283 -24.37 -1.22 -21.73
C ASP A 283 -24.25 0.32 -21.68
N GLU A 284 -25.14 0.98 -20.93
CA GLU A 284 -25.07 2.42 -20.68
C GLU A 284 -23.81 2.82 -19.89
N GLU A 285 -23.45 2.04 -18.87
CA GLU A 285 -22.24 2.28 -18.06
C GLU A 285 -20.98 2.10 -18.90
N TRP A 286 -20.95 1.11 -19.78
CA TRP A 286 -19.86 0.91 -20.75
C TRP A 286 -19.74 2.09 -21.72
N ASN A 287 -20.85 2.57 -22.26
CA ASN A 287 -20.85 3.75 -23.13
C ASN A 287 -20.32 4.98 -22.40
N ARG A 288 -20.71 5.18 -21.13
CA ARG A 288 -20.20 6.30 -20.30
C ARG A 288 -18.69 6.21 -20.05
N LEU A 289 -18.13 5.01 -19.92
CA LEU A 289 -16.69 4.79 -19.73
C LEU A 289 -15.92 4.96 -21.04
N LEU A 290 -16.48 4.48 -22.16
CA LEU A 290 -15.88 4.59 -23.49
C LEU A 290 -15.73 6.05 -23.90
N PHE A 291 -16.76 6.87 -23.68
CA PHE A 291 -16.75 8.30 -23.98
C PHE A 291 -16.26 9.14 -22.79
N SER A 292 -15.20 8.67 -22.12
CA SER A 292 -14.53 9.42 -21.05
C SER A 292 -13.61 10.49 -21.64
N GLU A 293 -13.23 11.51 -20.87
CA GLU A 293 -12.41 12.63 -21.39
C GLU A 293 -10.94 12.27 -21.67
N ASN A 294 -10.57 10.99 -21.56
CA ASN A 294 -9.21 10.47 -21.67
C ASN A 294 -9.15 9.34 -22.72
N ILE A 295 -8.30 9.49 -23.74
CA ILE A 295 -8.29 8.53 -24.86
C ILE A 295 -7.70 7.17 -24.48
N GLN A 296 -6.80 7.12 -23.49
CA GLN A 296 -6.22 5.87 -23.02
C GLN A 296 -7.26 5.01 -22.31
N MET A 297 -8.11 5.65 -21.50
CA MET A 297 -9.25 4.99 -20.88
C MET A 297 -10.22 4.46 -21.93
N ALA A 298 -10.54 5.26 -22.95
CA ALA A 298 -11.40 4.83 -24.05
C ALA A 298 -10.83 3.62 -24.81
N ASP A 299 -9.51 3.60 -25.08
CA ASP A 299 -8.86 2.47 -25.76
C ASP A 299 -8.84 1.20 -24.90
N GLU A 300 -8.55 1.31 -23.60
CA GLU A 300 -8.62 0.17 -22.68
C GLU A 300 -10.06 -0.37 -22.56
N VAL A 301 -11.06 0.51 -22.43
CA VAL A 301 -12.48 0.12 -22.43
C VAL A 301 -12.84 -0.56 -23.74
N ALA A 302 -12.41 -0.02 -24.88
CA ALA A 302 -12.64 -0.61 -26.19
C ALA A 302 -12.04 -2.02 -26.29
N SER A 303 -10.87 -2.26 -25.71
CA SER A 303 -10.25 -3.60 -25.67
C SER A 303 -11.14 -4.64 -24.98
N VAL A 304 -11.88 -4.23 -23.93
CA VAL A 304 -12.84 -5.08 -23.23
C VAL A 304 -14.12 -5.25 -24.05
N LEU A 305 -14.62 -4.17 -24.65
CA LEU A 305 -15.83 -4.18 -25.48
C LEU A 305 -15.66 -4.99 -26.76
N LEU A 306 -14.45 -5.12 -27.31
CA LEU A 306 -14.18 -6.04 -28.41
C LEU A 306 -14.54 -7.50 -28.07
N LYS A 307 -14.54 -7.89 -26.79
CA LYS A 307 -14.94 -9.25 -26.38
C LYS A 307 -16.44 -9.36 -26.06
N LYS A 308 -17.17 -8.25 -26.07
CA LYS A 308 -18.59 -8.17 -25.75
C LYS A 308 -19.41 -7.78 -26.99
N SER A 309 -20.64 -8.26 -27.08
CA SER A 309 -21.59 -7.92 -28.15
C SER A 309 -22.48 -6.75 -27.73
N ILE A 310 -21.89 -5.57 -27.52
CA ILE A 310 -22.62 -4.36 -27.12
C ILE A 310 -22.80 -3.47 -28.35
N ALA A 311 -24.01 -2.97 -28.57
CA ALA A 311 -24.32 -2.04 -29.64
C ALA A 311 -23.88 -0.62 -29.23
N ILE A 312 -23.01 -0.01 -30.04
CA ILE A 312 -22.47 1.33 -29.80
C ILE A 312 -22.80 2.18 -31.03
N PRO A 313 -23.44 3.35 -30.88
CA PRO A 313 -23.72 4.23 -32.01
C PRO A 313 -22.42 4.66 -32.71
N PHE A 314 -22.35 4.43 -34.03
CA PHE A 314 -21.15 4.73 -34.81
C PHE A 314 -20.82 6.22 -34.80
N ASP A 315 -21.83 7.07 -34.98
CA ASP A 315 -21.67 8.53 -34.99
C ASP A 315 -21.07 9.04 -33.67
N ALA A 316 -21.48 8.49 -32.52
CA ALA A 316 -20.93 8.86 -31.23
C ALA A 316 -19.44 8.52 -31.10
N MET A 317 -18.97 7.42 -31.69
CA MET A 317 -17.54 7.08 -31.73
C MET A 317 -16.74 8.04 -32.61
N ILE A 318 -17.30 8.43 -33.74
CA ILE A 318 -16.67 9.36 -34.67
C ILE A 318 -16.59 10.77 -34.08
N ASP A 319 -17.67 11.25 -33.48
CA ASP A 319 -17.73 12.55 -32.79
C ASP A 319 -16.76 12.59 -31.60
N TYR A 320 -16.70 11.50 -30.84
CA TYR A 320 -15.75 11.36 -29.75
C TYR A 320 -14.30 11.42 -30.26
N ALA A 321 -13.94 10.62 -31.27
CA ALA A 321 -12.61 10.62 -31.87
C ALA A 321 -12.24 12.01 -32.43
N TYR A 322 -13.18 12.68 -33.10
CA TYR A 322 -12.99 14.05 -33.58
C TYR A 322 -12.69 15.00 -32.41
N SER A 323 -13.49 14.98 -31.34
CA SER A 323 -13.29 15.84 -30.17
C SER A 323 -11.95 15.59 -29.46
N MET A 324 -11.53 14.33 -29.33
CA MET A 324 -10.24 13.98 -28.70
C MET A 324 -9.05 14.35 -29.58
N SER A 325 -9.20 14.28 -30.91
CA SER A 325 -8.14 14.68 -31.83
C SER A 325 -7.74 16.16 -31.69
N LEU A 326 -8.67 17.02 -31.26
CA LEU A 326 -8.44 18.45 -31.07
C LEU A 326 -7.70 18.77 -29.76
N LYS A 327 -7.61 17.83 -28.81
CA LYS A 327 -6.92 18.02 -27.53
C LYS A 327 -5.41 17.78 -27.71
N GLN A 328 -4.58 18.78 -27.38
CA GLN A 328 -3.11 18.74 -27.61
C GLN A 328 -2.34 17.62 -26.89
N ASN A 329 -2.91 17.01 -25.84
CA ASN A 329 -2.24 15.99 -25.03
C ASN A 329 -2.71 14.55 -25.31
N GLU A 330 -3.71 14.36 -26.17
CA GLU A 330 -4.27 13.04 -26.46
C GLU A 330 -3.62 12.43 -27.70
N LYS A 331 -3.26 11.14 -27.64
CA LYS A 331 -2.60 10.41 -28.75
C LYS A 331 -3.57 9.48 -29.47
N LEU A 332 -4.62 10.03 -30.08
CA LEU A 332 -5.66 9.26 -30.78
C LEU A 332 -5.07 8.28 -31.81
N GLN A 333 -4.02 8.68 -32.53
CA GLN A 333 -3.36 7.84 -33.53
C GLN A 333 -2.78 6.51 -32.96
N SER A 334 -2.58 6.42 -31.65
CA SER A 334 -2.08 5.20 -30.98
C SER A 334 -3.18 4.28 -30.45
N CYS A 335 -4.45 4.67 -30.56
CA CYS A 335 -5.60 3.97 -29.98
C CYS A 335 -6.14 2.89 -30.93
N SER A 336 -5.41 1.77 -31.00
CA SER A 336 -5.71 0.67 -31.91
C SER A 336 -6.96 -0.13 -31.55
N HIS A 337 -7.29 -0.28 -30.26
CA HIS A 337 -8.49 -1.02 -29.85
C HIS A 337 -9.75 -0.22 -30.14
N LEU A 338 -9.69 1.09 -29.91
CA LEU A 338 -10.77 2.01 -30.28
C LEU A 338 -11.01 1.99 -31.80
N ALA A 339 -9.94 2.00 -32.60
CA ALA A 339 -10.04 1.89 -34.05
C ALA A 339 -10.68 0.56 -34.50
N ARG A 340 -10.27 -0.56 -33.90
CA ARG A 340 -10.87 -1.89 -34.16
C ARG A 340 -12.33 -1.96 -33.75
N LEU A 341 -12.71 -1.30 -32.65
CA LEU A 341 -14.09 -1.26 -32.20
C LEU A 341 -14.95 -0.49 -33.20
N ALA A 342 -14.50 0.69 -33.63
CA ALA A 342 -15.19 1.48 -34.65
C ALA A 342 -15.32 0.72 -35.98
N ALA A 343 -14.29 -0.03 -36.38
CA ALA A 343 -14.30 -0.82 -37.61
C ALA A 343 -15.42 -1.88 -37.67
N ARG A 344 -15.89 -2.39 -36.51
CA ARG A 344 -17.02 -3.33 -36.44
C ARG A 344 -18.34 -2.74 -36.90
N PHE A 345 -18.49 -1.42 -36.79
CA PHE A 345 -19.72 -0.70 -37.08
C PHE A 345 -19.56 0.19 -38.32
N ALA A 346 -18.49 -0.02 -39.10
CA ALA A 346 -18.19 0.77 -40.29
C ALA A 346 -19.02 0.36 -41.52
N ASP A 347 -19.51 -0.90 -41.59
CA ASP A 347 -20.41 -1.36 -42.65
C ASP A 347 -21.67 -0.45 -42.68
N GLY A 348 -21.90 0.20 -43.81
CA GLY A 348 -23.03 1.13 -44.01
C GLY A 348 -22.81 2.56 -43.51
N ASN A 349 -21.66 2.88 -42.93
CA ASN A 349 -21.28 4.21 -42.46
C ASN A 349 -20.05 4.81 -43.17
N GLU A 350 -19.70 4.30 -44.36
CA GLU A 350 -18.48 4.65 -45.09
C GLU A 350 -18.45 6.13 -45.49
N LYS A 351 -19.62 6.70 -45.84
CA LYS A 351 -19.75 8.13 -46.17
C LYS A 351 -19.38 9.02 -44.98
N THR A 352 -19.77 8.63 -43.77
CA THR A 352 -19.43 9.35 -42.54
C THR A 352 -17.92 9.32 -42.29
N ILE A 353 -17.27 8.17 -42.52
CA ILE A 353 -15.81 8.03 -42.39
C ILE A 353 -15.07 8.96 -43.36
N ILE A 354 -15.44 8.95 -44.65
CA ILE A 354 -14.81 9.79 -45.69
C ILE A 354 -14.98 11.27 -45.35
N THR A 355 -16.20 11.68 -45.01
CA THR A 355 -16.50 13.09 -44.69
C THR A 355 -15.71 13.58 -43.47
N THR A 356 -15.57 12.75 -42.44
CA THR A 356 -14.80 13.09 -41.25
C THR A 356 -13.29 13.05 -41.50
N PHE A 357 -12.81 12.15 -42.37
CA PHE A 357 -11.42 12.10 -42.79
C PHE A 357 -10.99 13.40 -43.49
N GLU A 358 -11.81 13.93 -44.40
CA GLU A 358 -11.51 15.17 -45.12
C GLU A 358 -11.39 16.38 -44.19
N LYS A 359 -12.29 16.47 -43.19
CA LYS A 359 -12.34 17.58 -42.22
C LYS A 359 -11.38 17.43 -41.05
N GLY A 360 -10.82 16.25 -40.84
CA GLY A 360 -10.00 15.91 -39.67
C GLY A 360 -8.58 16.47 -39.68
N ASN A 361 -7.99 16.61 -38.50
CA ASN A 361 -6.56 16.87 -38.35
C ASN A 361 -5.72 15.60 -38.63
N ILE A 362 -4.39 15.73 -38.60
CA ILE A 362 -3.46 14.62 -38.93
C ILE A 362 -3.70 13.40 -38.02
N SER A 363 -3.92 13.62 -36.73
CA SER A 363 -4.16 12.54 -35.75
C SER A 363 -5.43 11.76 -36.08
N LEU A 364 -6.53 12.47 -36.36
CA LEU A 364 -7.80 11.85 -36.75
C LEU A 364 -7.69 11.12 -38.08
N LYS A 365 -7.00 11.70 -39.07
CA LYS A 365 -6.77 11.06 -40.37
C LYS A 365 -6.05 9.71 -40.23
N ILE A 366 -4.97 9.67 -39.44
CA ILE A 366 -4.22 8.42 -39.18
C ILE A 366 -5.11 7.39 -38.48
N TRP A 367 -5.90 7.82 -37.50
CA TRP A 367 -6.82 6.92 -36.80
C TRP A 367 -7.91 6.37 -37.72
N MET A 368 -8.54 7.20 -38.57
CA MET A 368 -9.53 6.77 -39.56
C MET A 368 -8.94 5.80 -40.60
N MET A 369 -7.70 6.03 -41.04
CA MET A 369 -6.98 5.06 -41.88
C MET A 369 -6.84 3.72 -41.17
N SER A 370 -6.59 3.73 -39.86
CA SER A 370 -6.51 2.51 -39.05
C SER A 370 -7.87 1.82 -38.93
N VAL A 371 -8.96 2.57 -38.74
CA VAL A 371 -10.34 2.05 -38.75
C VAL A 371 -10.64 1.33 -40.07
N MET A 372 -10.38 1.99 -41.20
CA MET A 372 -10.57 1.40 -42.53
C MET A 372 -9.64 0.21 -42.78
N GLY A 373 -8.41 0.27 -42.26
CA GLY A 373 -7.46 -0.84 -42.32
C GLY A 373 -7.96 -2.09 -41.59
N PHE A 374 -8.58 -1.93 -40.42
CA PHE A 374 -9.18 -3.03 -39.65
C PHE A 374 -10.54 -3.49 -40.19
N HIS A 375 -11.24 -2.63 -40.93
CA HIS A 375 -12.54 -2.96 -41.53
C HIS A 375 -12.41 -3.91 -42.74
N LYS A 376 -11.23 -3.98 -43.39
CA LYS A 376 -11.03 -4.84 -44.57
C LYS A 376 -11.47 -6.28 -44.28
N LYS A 377 -12.53 -6.69 -44.99
CA LYS A 377 -13.01 -8.09 -45.07
C LYS A 377 -11.95 -9.01 -45.65
#